data_AF-A0A2S6QMG2-F1
#
_entry.id   AF-A0A2S6QMG2-F1
#
_cell.length_a   1.000
_cell.length_b   1.000
_cell.length_c   1.000
_cell.angle_alpha   90.00
_cell.angle_beta   90.00
_cell.angle_gamma   90.00
#
_symmetry.space_group_name_H-M   'P 1'
#
loop_
_entity.id
_entity.type
_entity.pdbx_description
1 polymer ?
#
loop_
_entity_poly.entity_id
_entity_poly.type
_entity_poly.pdbx_seq_one_letter_code
_entity_poly.pdbx_strand_id
1 'polypeptide(L)' 'MTNVIKTKTGAWANPKNIATGNVSSVKKVGAFYNFTIKLDNNDIREYSFTTSNKADHMRKIMIGHLEEKFKKELKSNK' A
#
# COMPACT_ATOMS: atom_id res chain seq x y z
N MET A 1 -12.65 -11.66 -25.95
CA MET A 1 -11.25 -12.13 -25.87
C MET A 1 -10.50 -11.19 -24.95
N THR A 2 -9.87 -11.70 -23.90
CA THR A 2 -9.17 -10.84 -22.92
C THR A 2 -7.67 -10.96 -23.17
N ASN A 3 -7.05 -9.87 -23.64
CA ASN A 3 -5.63 -9.85 -23.99
C ASN A 3 -4.81 -9.89 -22.70
N VAL A 4 -4.24 -11.05 -22.40
CA VAL A 4 -3.31 -11.25 -21.27
C VAL A 4 -2.01 -10.53 -21.62
N ILE A 5 -1.52 -9.68 -20.70
CA ILE A 5 -0.30 -8.89 -20.89
C ILE A 5 0.83 -9.44 -20.00
N LYS A 6 2.06 -9.39 -20.48
CA LYS A 6 3.24 -9.79 -19.70
C LYS A 6 3.74 -8.59 -18.89
N THR A 7 3.77 -8.72 -17.57
CA THR A 7 4.24 -7.65 -16.67
C THR A 7 5.77 -7.59 -16.64
N LYS A 8 6.32 -6.47 -16.14
CA LYS A 8 7.79 -6.29 -16.00
C LYS A 8 8.45 -7.33 -15.09
N THR A 9 7.69 -8.02 -14.24
CA THR A 9 8.15 -9.12 -13.39
C THR A 9 8.14 -10.48 -14.11
N GLY A 10 7.79 -10.51 -15.40
CA GLY A 10 7.72 -11.72 -16.22
C GLY A 10 6.42 -12.51 -16.07
N ALA A 11 5.52 -12.11 -15.17
CA ALA A 11 4.25 -12.78 -14.95
C ALA A 11 3.21 -12.39 -16.02
N TRP A 12 2.36 -13.34 -16.40
CA TRP A 12 1.24 -13.10 -17.29
C TRP A 12 0.04 -12.64 -16.48
N ALA A 13 -0.47 -11.44 -16.76
CA ALA A 13 -1.57 -10.85 -16.01
C ALA A 13 -2.69 -10.39 -16.94
N ASN A 14 -3.93 -10.66 -16.52
CA ASN A 14 -5.12 -10.15 -17.19
C ASN A 14 -5.43 -8.74 -16.68
N PRO A 15 -5.46 -7.69 -17.53
CA PRO A 15 -5.77 -6.32 -17.12
C PRO A 15 -7.09 -6.19 -16.34
N LYS A 16 -8.12 -6.98 -16.66
CA LYS A 16 -9.39 -6.99 -15.91
C LYS A 16 -9.22 -7.50 -14.47
N ASN A 17 -8.34 -8.48 -14.26
CA ASN A 17 -8.05 -9.03 -12.93
C ASN A 17 -7.14 -8.11 -12.12
N ILE A 18 -6.29 -7.32 -12.78
CA ILE A 18 -5.52 -6.25 -12.14
C ILE A 18 -6.47 -5.13 -11.67
N ALA A 19 -7.45 -4.76 -12.50
CA ALA A 19 -8.44 -3.73 -12.16
C ALA A 19 -9.39 -4.16 -11.03
N THR A 20 -9.77 -5.43 -10.94
CA THR A 20 -10.56 -5.96 -9.81
C THR A 20 -9.72 -6.31 -8.59
N GLY A 21 -8.40 -6.48 -8.74
CA GLY A 21 -7.49 -6.95 -7.70
C GLY A 21 -7.13 -5.93 -6.62
N ASN A 22 -7.65 -4.70 -6.65
CA ASN A 22 -7.29 -3.67 -5.66
C ASN A 22 -8.48 -2.90 -5.05
N VAL A 23 -9.72 -3.26 -5.38
CA VAL A 23 -10.88 -2.87 -4.57
C VAL A 23 -11.19 -4.05 -3.68
N SER A 24 -10.78 -3.95 -2.41
CA SER A 24 -11.22 -4.90 -1.40
C SER A 24 -12.75 -5.06 -1.49
N SER A 25 -13.24 -6.29 -1.65
CA SER A 25 -14.67 -6.59 -1.60
C SER A 25 -15.26 -6.34 -0.21
N VAL A 26 -14.41 -6.06 0.78
CA VAL A 26 -14.79 -5.68 2.14
C VAL A 26 -15.37 -4.27 2.10
N LYS A 27 -16.70 -4.17 2.12
CA LYS A 27 -17.37 -2.96 2.56
C LYS A 27 -16.95 -2.70 4.01
N LYS A 28 -16.32 -1.55 4.26
CA LYS A 28 -16.02 -1.07 5.63
C LYS A 28 -17.37 -0.83 6.34
N VAL A 29 -17.83 -1.78 7.14
CA VAL A 29 -19.05 -1.65 7.95
C VAL A 29 -18.64 -1.54 9.41
N GLY A 30 -18.97 -0.42 10.05
CA GLY A 30 -18.63 -0.14 11.46
C GLY A 30 -17.45 0.81 11.65
N ALA A 31 -16.98 0.94 12.90
CA ALA A 31 -15.86 1.80 13.26
C ALA A 31 -14.51 1.15 12.87
N PHE A 32 -13.61 1.94 12.31
CA PHE A 32 -12.25 1.54 11.95
C PHE A 32 -11.24 2.45 12.63
N TYR A 33 -10.08 1.88 12.95
CA TYR A 33 -8.91 2.65 13.37
C TYR A 33 -8.11 3.00 12.13
N ASN A 34 -8.05 4.29 11.83
CA ASN A 34 -7.36 4.81 10.66
C ASN A 34 -6.12 5.57 11.07
N PHE A 35 -5.05 5.42 10.29
CA PHE A 35 -3.93 6.36 10.34
C PHE A 35 -3.49 6.70 8.93
N THR A 36 -2.90 7.88 8.80
CA THR A 36 -2.51 8.44 7.52
C THR A 36 -1.03 8.75 7.54
N ILE A 37 -0.33 8.40 6.46
CA ILE A 37 1.06 8.76 6.23
C ILE A 37 1.09 9.70 5.02
N LYS A 38 1.58 10.93 5.24
CA LYS A 38 1.85 11.87 4.16
C LYS A 38 3.32 11.74 3.77
N LEU A 39 3.57 11.26 2.55
CA LEU A 39 4.93 11.13 2.00
C LEU A 39 5.34 12.35 1.18
N ASP A 40 4.37 12.97 0.50
CA ASP A 40 4.56 14.20 -0.27
C ASP A 40 3.24 14.99 -0.31
N ASN A 41 3.22 16.18 -0.92
CA ASN A 41 2.02 16.99 -1.08
C ASN A 41 0.91 16.28 -1.86
N ASN A 42 1.28 15.40 -2.80
CA ASN A 42 0.32 14.64 -3.61
C ASN A 42 0.28 13.13 -3.26
N ASP A 43 1.07 12.66 -2.28
CA ASP A 43 1.08 11.25 -1.84
C ASP A 43 0.67 11.16 -0.36
N ILE A 44 -0.63 10.94 -0.15
CA ILE A 44 -1.24 10.70 1.15
C ILE A 44 -1.79 9.27 1.15
N ARG A 45 -1.30 8.44 2.08
CA ARG A 45 -1.72 7.04 2.21
C ARG A 45 -2.49 6.84 3.49
N GLU A 46 -3.75 6.46 3.37
CA GLU A 46 -4.60 6.07 4.50
C GLU A 46 -4.62 4.55 4.65
N TYR A 47 -4.46 4.10 5.89
CA TYR A 47 -4.58 2.69 6.26
C TYR A 47 -5.67 2.53 7.30
N SER A 48 -6.49 1.48 7.14
CA SER A 48 -7.62 1.20 8.01
C SER A 48 -7.52 -0.20 8.60
N PHE A 49 -7.78 -0.31 9.90
CA PHE A 49 -7.73 -1.56 10.64
C PHE A 49 -9.00 -1.75 11.46
N THR A 50 -9.36 -3.02 11.66
CA THR A 50 -10.52 -3.41 12.47
C THR A 50 -10.26 -3.33 13.97
N THR A 51 -9.00 -3.32 14.41
CA THR A 51 -8.62 -3.22 15.83
C THR A 51 -7.50 -2.20 16.04
N SER A 52 -7.54 -1.51 17.18
CA SER A 52 -6.52 -0.51 17.56
C SER A 52 -5.13 -1.10 17.65
N ASN A 53 -4.98 -2.25 18.30
CA ASN A 53 -3.68 -2.91 18.46
C ASN A 53 -3.02 -3.23 17.10
N LYS A 54 -3.80 -3.63 16.10
CA LYS A 54 -3.29 -3.88 14.74
C LYS A 54 -2.90 -2.58 14.05
N ALA A 55 -3.70 -1.52 14.22
CA ALA A 55 -3.37 -0.20 13.69
C ALA A 55 -2.04 0.32 14.26
N ASP A 56 -1.86 0.25 15.58
CA ASP A 56 -0.65 0.73 16.25
C ASP A 56 0.59 -0.10 15.89
N HIS A 57 0.44 -1.42 15.83
CA HIS A 57 1.52 -2.30 15.42
C HIS A 57 1.94 -2.02 13.97
N MET A 58 0.98 -1.92 13.04
CA MET A 58 1.29 -1.66 11.65
C MET A 58 1.83 -0.26 11.40
N ARG A 59 1.37 0.73 12.16
CA ARG A 59 1.94 2.08 12.12
C ARG A 59 3.43 2.05 12.41
N LYS A 60 3.87 1.32 13.45
CA LYS A 60 5.29 1.20 13.80
C LYS A 60 6.11 0.54 12.69
N ILE A 61 5.61 -0.57 12.12
CA ILE A 61 6.28 -1.27 11.01
C ILE A 61 6.42 -0.37 9.78
N MET A 62 5.33 0.30 9.40
CA MET A 62 5.31 1.17 8.21
C MET A 62 6.27 2.35 8.35
N ILE A 63 6.31 2.98 9.52
CA ILE A 63 7.30 4.04 9.81
C ILE A 63 8.72 3.48 9.67
N GLY A 64 9.01 2.32 10.26
CA GLY A 64 10.35 1.70 10.15
C GLY A 64 10.77 1.42 8.70
N HIS A 65 9.85 0.96 7.84
CA HIS A 65 10.14 0.78 6.42
C HIS A 65 10.42 2.10 5.69
N LEU A 66 9.73 3.18 6.06
CA LEU A 66 9.95 4.51 5.49
C LEU A 66 11.29 5.08 5.91
N GLU A 67 11.68 4.92 7.17
CA GLU A 67 13.01 5.31 7.64
C GLU A 67 14.11 4.62 6.85
N GLU A 68 14.02 3.30 6.65
CA GLU A 68 14.98 2.55 5.84
C GLU A 68 14.99 2.96 4.37
N LYS A 69 13.81 3.26 3.80
CA LYS A 69 13.70 3.79 2.43
C LYS A 69 14.46 5.12 2.31
N PHE A 70 14.20 6.08 3.19
CA PHE A 70 14.85 7.39 3.15
C PHE A 70 16.36 7.31 3.40
N LYS A 71 16.81 6.44 4.32
CA LYS A 71 18.26 6.19 4.51
C LYS A 71 18.93 5.70 3.23
N LYS A 72 18.27 4.83 2.46
CA LYS A 72 18.80 4.32 1.19
C LYS A 72 18.83 5.41 0.11
N GLU A 73 17.77 6.19 -0.01
CA GLU A 73 17.70 7.31 -0.97
C GLU A 73 18.79 8.35 -0.70
N LEU A 74 19.02 8.71 0.57
CA LEU A 74 20.12 9.61 0.97
C LEU A 74 21.51 9.07 0.62
N LYS A 75 21.73 7.75 0.74
CA LYS A 75 23.00 7.12 0.36
C LYS A 75 23.20 7.02 -1.15
N SER A 76 22.12 6.89 -1.91
CA SER A 76 22.16 6.76 -3.37
C SER A 76 22.35 8.11 -4.08
N ASN A 77 22.01 9.22 -3.43
CA ASN A 77 22.19 10.58 -3.94
C ASN A 77 23.54 11.22 -3.56
N LYS A 78 24.47 10.43 -3.01
CA LYS A 78 25.86 10.80 -2.73
C LYS A 78 26.78 10.17 -3.76
#